data_AF-A0AAP5LQI5-F1
#
_entry.id   AF-A0AAP5LQI5-F1
#
_cell.length_a   1.000
_cell.length_b   1.000
_cell.length_c   1.000
_cell.angle_alpha   90.00
_cell.angle_beta   90.00
_cell.angle_gamma   90.00
#
_symmetry.space_group_name_H-M   'P 1'
#
loop_
_entity.id
_entity.type
_entity.pdbx_description
1 polymer ?
#
loop_
_entity_poly.entity_id
_entity_poly.type
_entity_poly.pdbx_seq_one_letter_code
_entity_poly.pdbx_strand_id
1 'polypeptide(L)'
;MRYDSDVLIIDEVFDLDPEEFQSVIRSIKYSMRVGDTFFIMTPYTYETHYVEAIEEYDDHWIIIYNGGRRVPEKNVFPLFSVGSLISVLSYDHDFDLRTAGGKWIVIFDHCHEYASDEDELLVSFLWYVLKDLCVRGFISREE
;
A
#
# COMPACT_ATOMS: atom_id res chain seq x y z
N MET A 1 -22.11 1.37 -7.63
CA MET A 1 -21.02 2.02 -8.37
C MET A 1 -20.03 2.54 -7.36
N ARG A 2 -18.89 1.86 -7.18
CA ARG A 2 -17.72 2.52 -6.60
C ARG A 2 -17.26 3.53 -7.64
N TYR A 3 -17.13 4.80 -7.25
CA TYR A 3 -16.48 5.80 -8.08
C TYR A 3 -15.01 5.39 -8.23
N ASP A 4 -14.40 5.71 -9.39
CA ASP A 4 -12.97 5.53 -9.67
C ASP A 4 -12.13 6.13 -8.53
N SER A 5 -11.79 5.30 -7.55
CA SER A 5 -10.91 5.68 -6.44
C SER A 5 -9.53 5.18 -6.80
N ASP A 6 -8.61 6.11 -7.01
CA ASP A 6 -7.20 5.79 -7.26
C ASP A 6 -6.44 5.48 -5.97
N VAL A 7 -7.11 5.53 -4.82
CA VAL A 7 -6.53 5.33 -3.48
C VAL A 7 -7.26 4.21 -2.74
N LEU A 8 -6.49 3.36 -2.06
CA LEU A 8 -7.02 2.29 -1.20
C LEU A 8 -7.87 2.86 -0.07
N ILE A 9 -8.93 2.13 0.25
CA ILE A 9 -9.76 2.42 1.42
C ILE A 9 -9.36 1.52 2.59
N ILE A 10 -9.62 2.01 3.80
CA ILE A 10 -9.28 1.32 5.05
C ILE A 10 -9.89 -0.09 5.11
N ASP A 11 -11.12 -0.26 4.61
CA ASP A 11 -11.81 -1.57 4.60
C ASP A 11 -11.05 -2.63 3.79
N GLU A 12 -10.42 -2.26 2.67
CA GLU A 12 -9.62 -3.20 1.84
C GLU A 12 -8.29 -3.58 2.51
N VAL A 13 -7.82 -2.77 3.46
CA VAL A 13 -6.61 -3.06 4.25
C VAL A 13 -6.94 -3.96 5.45
N PHE A 14 -8.13 -3.83 6.02
CA PHE A 14 -8.57 -4.63 7.17
C PHE A 14 -9.30 -5.94 6.81
N ASP A 15 -9.65 -6.16 5.55
CA ASP A 15 -10.14 -7.47 5.06
C ASP A 15 -9.04 -8.55 5.04
N LEU A 16 -7.93 -8.31 5.74
CA LEU A 16 -6.79 -9.20 5.84
C LEU A 16 -6.83 -9.96 7.16
N ASP A 17 -6.52 -11.26 7.08
CA ASP A 17 -6.20 -12.02 8.27
C ASP A 17 -4.99 -11.38 8.98
N PRO A 18 -4.93 -11.39 10.33
CA PRO A 18 -3.86 -10.73 11.08
C PRO A 18 -2.45 -11.14 10.66
N GLU A 19 -2.25 -12.39 10.23
CA GLU A 19 -0.97 -12.90 9.74
C GLU A 19 -0.58 -12.28 8.38
N GLU A 20 -1.53 -12.14 7.46
CA GLU A 20 -1.30 -11.49 6.16
C GLU A 20 -0.93 -10.02 6.35
N PHE A 21 -1.68 -9.32 7.21
CA PHE A 21 -1.41 -7.92 7.53
C PHE A 21 -0.01 -7.72 8.13
N GLN A 22 0.42 -8.63 9.02
CA GLN A 22 1.78 -8.61 9.56
C GLN A 22 2.85 -8.88 8.51
N SER A 23 2.60 -9.80 7.57
CA SER A 23 3.52 -10.06 6.47
C SER A 23 3.69 -8.80 5.59
N VAL A 24 2.59 -8.17 5.22
CA VAL A 24 2.58 -6.95 4.42
C VAL A 24 3.33 -5.80 5.09
N ILE A 25 3.04 -5.51 6.37
CA ILE A 25 3.76 -4.44 7.12
C ILE A 25 5.26 -4.69 7.19
N ARG A 26 5.66 -5.96 7.34
CA ARG A 26 7.08 -6.32 7.46
C ARG A 26 7.79 -6.29 6.13
N SER A 27 7.12 -6.60 5.02
CA SER A 27 7.73 -6.72 3.70
C SER A 27 7.83 -5.40 2.94
N ILE A 28 6.85 -4.50 3.09
CA ILE A 28 6.82 -3.28 2.29
C ILE A 28 7.93 -2.29 2.71
N LYS A 29 8.81 -1.95 1.76
CA LYS A 29 9.70 -0.79 1.85
C LYS A 29 8.99 0.42 1.24
N TYR A 30 8.26 1.18 2.07
CA TYR A 30 7.65 2.44 1.66
C TYR A 30 8.02 3.55 2.64
N SER A 31 8.55 4.65 2.11
CA SER A 31 8.80 5.88 2.87
C SER A 31 7.66 6.84 2.60
N MET A 32 6.95 7.22 3.65
CA MET A 32 5.83 8.17 3.55
C MET A 32 6.32 9.52 3.00
N ARG A 33 5.44 10.21 2.28
CA ARG A 33 5.71 11.53 1.68
C ARG A 33 4.64 12.53 2.09
N VAL A 34 5.00 13.81 2.06
CA VAL A 34 4.02 14.90 2.23
C VAL A 34 2.93 14.79 1.17
N GLY A 35 1.67 14.86 1.60
CA GLY A 35 0.49 14.64 0.76
C GLY A 35 -0.01 13.19 0.74
N ASP A 36 0.76 12.22 1.24
CA ASP A 36 0.29 10.85 1.33
C ASP A 36 -0.91 10.74 2.26
N THR A 37 -1.80 9.84 1.90
CA THR A 37 -2.97 9.49 2.71
C THR A 37 -2.61 8.32 3.61
N PHE A 38 -3.04 8.32 4.87
CA PHE A 38 -2.75 7.25 5.82
C PHE A 38 -3.86 7.07 6.86
N PHE A 39 -3.81 5.96 7.58
CA PHE A 39 -4.55 5.78 8.82
C PHE A 39 -3.61 5.36 9.96
N ILE A 40 -4.01 5.65 11.19
CA ILE A 40 -3.26 5.22 12.38
C ILE A 40 -3.67 3.77 12.68
N MET A 41 -2.69 2.87 12.80
CA MET A 41 -2.89 1.44 13.03
C MET A 41 -3.36 1.17 14.46
N THR A 42 -4.59 1.61 14.80
CA THR A 42 -5.24 1.30 16.07
C THR A 42 -6.53 0.54 15.83
N PRO A 43 -6.99 -0.32 16.76
CA PRO A 43 -8.18 -1.14 16.57
C PRO A 43 -9.50 -0.36 16.44
N TYR A 44 -9.51 0.97 16.60
CA TYR A 44 -10.73 1.76 16.79
C TYR A 44 -10.82 3.02 15.92
N THR A 45 -9.90 3.23 14.99
CA THR A 45 -9.87 4.44 14.15
C THR A 45 -9.98 4.09 12.67
N TYR A 46 -11.15 4.39 12.09
CA TYR A 46 -11.40 4.37 10.63
C TYR A 46 -11.21 5.76 10.01
N GLU A 47 -10.40 6.61 10.65
CA GLU A 47 -10.16 7.95 10.16
C GLU A 47 -8.95 7.97 9.24
N THR A 48 -9.19 8.54 8.07
CA THR A 48 -8.14 8.85 7.10
C THR A 48 -7.55 10.22 7.40
N HIS A 49 -6.24 10.32 7.30
CA HIS A 49 -5.47 11.55 7.47
C HIS A 49 -4.53 11.76 6.28
N TYR A 50 -3.98 12.97 6.18
CA TYR A 50 -2.96 13.32 5.19
C TYR A 50 -1.69 13.76 5.90
N VAL A 51 -0.54 13.42 5.32
CA VAL A 51 0.77 13.87 5.80
C VAL A 51 0.95 15.34 5.46
N GLU A 52 0.99 16.20 6.46
CA GLU A 52 1.27 17.63 6.31
C GLU A 52 2.77 17.91 6.29
N ALA A 53 3.53 17.22 7.15
CA ALA A 53 4.98 17.29 7.22
C ALA A 53 5.56 16.00 7.83
N ILE A 54 6.86 15.78 7.61
CA ILE A 54 7.62 14.67 8.20
C ILE A 54 8.84 15.30 8.88
N GLU A 55 9.01 15.00 10.17
CA GLU A 55 10.13 15.49 10.98
C GLU A 55 10.92 14.29 11.53
N GLU A 56 12.23 14.42 11.63
CA GLU A 56 13.08 13.47 12.34
C GLU A 56 13.29 13.95 13.78
N TYR A 57 13.05 13.08 14.76
CA TYR A 57 13.21 13.37 16.18
C TYR A 57 13.76 12.13 16.90
N ASP A 58 14.93 12.25 17.55
CA ASP A 58 15.60 11.15 18.27
C ASP A 58 15.71 9.86 17.43
N ASP A 59 16.25 9.95 16.20
CA ASP A 59 16.37 8.83 15.24
C ASP A 59 15.03 8.15 14.87
N HIS A 60 13.91 8.88 15.02
CA HIS A 60 12.59 8.42 14.64
C HIS A 60 11.90 9.42 13.70
N TRP A 61 11.28 8.89 12.64
CA TRP A 61 10.42 9.67 11.76
C TRP A 61 9.05 9.89 12.40
N ILE A 62 8.66 11.15 12.47
CA ILE A 62 7.39 11.63 13.03
C ILE A 62 6.56 12.24 11.91
N ILE A 63 5.34 11.74 11.76
CA ILE A 63 4.35 12.26 10.83
C ILE A 63 3.55 13.36 11.51
N ILE A 64 3.46 14.51 10.85
CA ILE A 64 2.61 15.64 11.26
C ILE A 64 1.34 15.66 10.42
N TYR A 65 0.20 15.81 11.09
CA TYR A 65 -1.12 15.80 10.46
C TYR A 65 -2.14 16.64 11.25
N ASN A 66 -3.30 16.95 10.65
CA ASN A 66 -4.42 17.63 11.29
C ASN A 66 -4.03 18.91 12.06
N GLY A 67 -3.25 19.79 11.43
CA GLY A 67 -2.84 21.08 12.01
C GLY A 67 -1.81 20.95 13.13
N GLY A 68 -0.86 20.02 13.00
CA GLY A 68 0.27 19.90 13.93
C GLY A 68 0.22 18.73 14.92
N ARG A 69 -0.75 17.81 14.81
CA ARG A 69 -0.72 16.55 15.58
C ARG A 69 0.43 15.68 15.10
N ARG A 70 0.99 14.88 16.01
CA ARG A 70 2.20 14.07 15.78
C ARG A 70 1.91 12.60 16.01
N VAL A 71 2.43 11.73 15.14
CA VAL A 71 2.38 10.28 15.31
C VAL A 71 3.67 9.66 14.78
N PRO A 72 4.28 8.67 15.48
CA PRO A 72 5.43 7.95 14.94
C PRO A 72 5.07 7.27 13.62
N GLU A 73 5.94 7.34 12.60
CA GLU A 73 5.70 6.71 11.29
C GLU A 73 5.41 5.21 11.42
N LYS A 74 6.10 4.51 12.34
CA LYS A 74 5.88 3.08 12.62
C LYS A 74 4.45 2.73 13.10
N ASN A 75 3.65 3.71 13.51
CA ASN A 75 2.29 3.50 14.02
C ASN A 75 1.21 3.80 12.97
N VAL A 76 1.61 4.16 11.75
CA VAL A 76 0.67 4.47 10.67
C VAL A 76 0.85 3.54 9.49
N PHE A 77 -0.22 3.39 8.71
CA PHE A 77 -0.20 2.63 7.47
C PHE A 77 -0.63 3.54 6.31
N PRO A 78 0.16 3.62 5.23
CA PRO A 78 -0.20 4.41 4.06
C PRO A 78 -1.41 3.81 3.35
N LEU A 79 -2.37 4.65 2.97
CA LEU A 79 -3.40 4.29 2.02
C LEU A 79 -2.84 4.54 0.62
N PHE A 80 -2.37 3.47 0.00
CA PHE A 80 -1.67 3.57 -1.26
C PHE A 80 -2.59 4.05 -2.39
N SER A 81 -2.07 4.96 -3.19
CA SER A 81 -2.56 5.23 -4.54
C SER A 81 -2.07 4.17 -5.54
N VAL A 82 -2.70 4.09 -6.71
CA VAL A 82 -2.19 3.31 -7.87
C VAL A 82 -0.71 3.61 -8.13
N GLY A 83 -0.32 4.89 -8.16
CA GLY A 83 1.06 5.29 -8.41
C GLY A 83 2.04 4.80 -7.35
N SER A 84 1.65 4.85 -6.08
CA SER A 84 2.48 4.32 -4.99
C SER A 84 2.53 2.79 -4.98
N LEU A 85 1.45 2.09 -5.35
CA LEU A 85 1.47 0.63 -5.48
C LEU A 85 2.41 0.18 -6.60
N ILE A 86 2.33 0.81 -7.77
CA ILE A 86 3.27 0.56 -8.87
C ILE A 86 4.70 0.81 -8.40
N SER A 87 4.94 1.92 -7.68
CA SER A 87 6.29 2.26 -7.19
C SER A 87 6.83 1.22 -6.20
N VAL A 88 5.97 0.69 -5.32
CA VAL A 88 6.36 -0.38 -4.38
C VAL A 88 6.65 -1.68 -5.12
N LEU A 89 5.77 -2.06 -6.05
CA LEU A 89 5.93 -3.28 -6.85
C LEU A 89 7.15 -3.22 -7.78
N SER A 90 7.55 -2.04 -8.23
CA SER A 90 8.71 -1.86 -9.11
C SER A 90 10.02 -1.53 -8.39
N TYR A 91 10.05 -1.49 -7.05
CA TYR A 91 11.17 -0.92 -6.30
C TYR A 91 12.48 -1.70 -6.49
N ASP A 92 12.42 -3.03 -6.56
CA ASP A 92 13.58 -3.92 -6.77
C ASP A 92 13.24 -5.12 -7.69
N HIS A 93 12.16 -5.00 -8.47
CA HIS A 93 11.60 -6.10 -9.25
C HIS A 93 11.21 -5.67 -10.66
N ASP A 94 11.27 -6.60 -11.60
CA ASP A 94 10.77 -6.38 -12.95
C ASP A 94 9.23 -6.41 -12.91
N PHE A 95 8.62 -5.24 -13.06
CA PHE A 95 7.17 -5.05 -13.02
C PHE A 95 6.64 -4.57 -14.37
N ASP A 96 5.65 -5.28 -14.92
CA ASP A 96 4.93 -4.91 -16.14
C ASP A 96 3.42 -4.93 -15.90
N LEU A 97 2.75 -3.82 -16.23
CA LEU A 97 1.30 -3.66 -16.14
C LEU A 97 0.73 -3.51 -17.55
N ARG A 98 -0.15 -4.44 -17.94
CA ARG A 98 -0.77 -4.50 -19.26
C ARG A 98 -2.29 -4.44 -19.16
N THR A 99 -2.92 -4.17 -20.30
CA THR A 99 -4.37 -4.28 -20.47
C THR A 99 -4.70 -5.29 -21.57
N ALA A 100 -5.66 -6.17 -21.31
CA ALA A 100 -6.17 -7.10 -22.30
C ALA A 100 -7.66 -7.40 -22.04
N GLY A 101 -8.51 -7.18 -23.05
CA GLY A 101 -9.93 -7.55 -22.96
C GLY A 101 -10.71 -6.89 -21.82
N GLY A 102 -10.35 -5.66 -21.43
CA GLY A 102 -10.98 -4.96 -20.30
C GLY A 102 -10.44 -5.34 -18.92
N LYS A 103 -9.39 -6.17 -18.86
CA LYS A 103 -8.71 -6.58 -17.62
C LYS A 103 -7.32 -5.97 -17.52
N TRP A 104 -6.85 -5.84 -16.28
CA TRP A 104 -5.47 -5.53 -15.95
C TRP A 104 -4.68 -6.81 -15.79
N ILE A 105 -3.43 -6.82 -16.25
CA ILE A 105 -2.51 -7.95 -16.10
C ILE A 105 -1.22 -7.41 -15.50
N VAL A 106 -0.81 -7.97 -14.37
CA VAL A 106 0.52 -7.74 -13.79
C VAL A 106 1.41 -8.94 -14.08
N ILE A 107 2.59 -8.67 -14.60
CA ILE A 107 3.67 -9.64 -14.72
C ILE A 107 4.82 -9.16 -13.83
N PHE A 108 5.25 -10.02 -12.92
CA PHE A 108 6.27 -9.73 -11.92
C PHE A 108 7.42 -10.73 -12.03
N ASP A 109 8.66 -10.23 -12.11
CA ASP A 109 9.91 -10.98 -12.31
C ASP A 109 9.83 -12.03 -13.44
N HIS A 110 9.08 -11.69 -14.50
CA HIS A 110 8.82 -12.52 -15.68
C HIS A 110 8.23 -13.91 -15.44
N CYS A 111 7.79 -14.23 -14.21
CA CYS A 111 7.33 -15.58 -13.85
C CYS A 111 6.04 -15.61 -13.02
N HIS A 112 5.65 -14.50 -12.40
CA HIS A 112 4.40 -14.37 -11.68
C HIS A 112 3.41 -13.53 -12.50
N GLU A 113 2.30 -14.13 -12.90
CA GLU A 113 1.26 -13.45 -13.67
C GLU A 113 -0.04 -13.40 -12.86
N TYR A 114 -0.62 -12.21 -12.80
CA TYR A 114 -1.89 -11.92 -12.16
C TYR A 114 -2.81 -11.24 -13.18
N ALA A 115 -4.09 -11.59 -13.18
CA ALA A 115 -5.10 -10.95 -14.02
C ALA A 115 -6.26 -10.50 -13.14
N SER A 116 -6.75 -9.28 -13.39
CA SER A 116 -7.88 -8.72 -12.66
C SER A 116 -9.19 -9.41 -13.04
N ASP A 117 -10.18 -9.31 -12.16
CA ASP A 117 -11.56 -9.61 -12.53
C ASP A 117 -12.12 -8.52 -13.46
N GLU A 118 -13.27 -8.83 -14.08
CA GLU A 118 -14.02 -7.83 -14.87
C GLU A 118 -14.53 -6.73 -13.94
N ASP A 119 -14.36 -5.48 -14.36
CA ASP A 119 -14.73 -4.26 -13.60
C ASP A 119 -13.99 -4.07 -12.25
N GLU A 120 -12.91 -4.81 -12.00
CA GLU A 120 -12.07 -4.61 -10.82
C GLU A 120 -11.31 -3.28 -10.90
N LEU A 121 -11.33 -2.50 -9.81
CA LEU A 121 -10.55 -1.27 -9.71
C LEU A 121 -9.05 -1.59 -9.71
N LEU A 122 -8.27 -0.84 -10.49
CA LEU A 122 -6.83 -1.05 -10.60
C LEU A 122 -6.13 -0.97 -9.23
N VAL A 123 -6.56 -0.06 -8.36
CA VAL A 123 -5.98 0.08 -7.02
C VAL A 123 -6.18 -1.17 -6.16
N SER A 124 -7.38 -1.77 -6.21
CA SER A 124 -7.72 -3.00 -5.49
C SER A 124 -6.93 -4.19 -6.04
N PHE A 125 -6.85 -4.28 -7.37
CA PHE A 125 -6.09 -5.33 -8.05
C PHE A 125 -4.59 -5.27 -7.71
N LEU A 126 -3.97 -4.10 -7.81
CA LEU A 126 -2.54 -3.94 -7.48
C LEU A 126 -2.26 -4.22 -6.00
N TRP A 127 -3.19 -3.87 -5.11
CA TRP A 127 -3.08 -4.20 -3.69
C TRP A 127 -3.15 -5.71 -3.44
N TYR A 128 -4.07 -6.40 -4.11
CA TYR A 128 -4.15 -7.85 -4.08
C TYR A 128 -2.82 -8.49 -4.52
N VAL A 129 -2.24 -8.03 -5.63
CA VAL A 129 -0.96 -8.53 -6.13
C VAL A 129 0.16 -8.30 -5.12
N LEU A 130 0.29 -7.08 -4.60
CA LEU A 130 1.29 -6.75 -3.58
C LEU A 130 1.15 -7.64 -2.35
N LYS A 131 -0.08 -7.84 -1.87
CA LYS A 131 -0.37 -8.70 -0.74
C LYS A 131 0.09 -10.14 -0.99
N ASP A 132 -0.33 -10.75 -2.09
CA ASP A 132 0.02 -12.15 -2.39
C ASP A 132 1.54 -12.33 -2.50
N LEU A 133 2.24 -11.38 -3.14
CA LEU A 133 3.70 -11.37 -3.22
C LEU A 133 4.38 -11.25 -1.84
N CYS A 134 3.88 -10.39 -0.94
CA CYS A 134 4.39 -10.28 0.42
C CYS A 134 4.15 -11.57 1.22
N VAL A 135 2.93 -12.13 1.18
CA VAL A 135 2.56 -13.35 1.91
C VAL A 135 3.40 -14.55 1.44
N ARG A 136 3.70 -14.65 0.15
CA ARG A 136 4.56 -15.70 -0.41
C ARG A 136 6.05 -15.45 -0.21
N GLY A 137 6.44 -14.28 0.28
CA GLY A 137 7.83 -13.91 0.53
C GLY A 137 8.63 -13.51 -0.72
N PHE A 138 7.95 -13.19 -1.83
CA PHE A 138 8.60 -12.68 -3.05
C PHE A 138 9.00 -11.21 -2.93
N ILE A 139 8.22 -10.45 -2.16
CA ILE A 139 8.61 -9.13 -1.67
C ILE A 139 8.91 -9.30 -0.19
N SER A 140 10.17 -9.13 0.20
CA SER A 140 10.60 -9.17 1.59
C SER A 140 11.56 -8.02 1.86
N ARG A 141 11.63 -7.61 3.13
CA ARG A 141 12.57 -6.57 3.58
C ARG A 141 13.98 -7.09 3.82
N GLU A 142 14.26 -8.38 3.56
CA GLU A 142 15.54 -9.01 3.93
C GLU A 142 16.72 -8.35 3.22
N GLU A 143 17.52 -7.63 4.01
CA GLU A 143 18.98 -7.55 3.88
C GLU A 143 19.61 -8.52 4.88
#